data_AF-A0A1F4CYH5-F1
#
_entry.id   AF-A0A1F4CYH5-F1
#
_cell.length_a   1.000
_cell.length_b   1.000
_cell.length_c   1.000
_cell.angle_alpha   90.00
_cell.angle_beta   90.00
_cell.angle_gamma   90.00
#
_symmetry.space_group_name_H-M   'P 1'
#
loop_
_entity.id
_entity.type
_entity.pdbx_description
1 polymer ?
#
loop_
_entity_poly.entity_id
_entity_poly.type
_entity_poly.pdbx_seq_one_letter_code
_entity_poly.pdbx_strand_id
1 'polypeptide(L)' 'MENVVRLAAYRRRRKGAGPAPALPADGPRYYCTRCDADEFRLAECGAVHCAHCGALMRNLSVSPRT' A
#
# COMPACT_ATOMS: atom_id res chain seq x y z
N MET A 1 -0.91 2.65 -25.93
CA MET A 1 -1.36 1.39 -25.28
C MET A 1 -1.15 1.56 -23.78
N GLU A 2 -2.16 2.07 -23.08
CA GLU A 2 -2.06 2.28 -21.62
C GLU A 2 -2.52 1.03 -20.88
N ASN A 3 -1.62 0.43 -20.10
CA ASN A 3 -1.93 -0.69 -19.21
C ASN A 3 -2.62 -0.17 -17.94
N VAL A 4 -3.84 0.34 -18.08
CA VAL A 4 -4.64 0.79 -16.93
C VAL A 4 -5.29 -0.41 -16.27
N VAL A 5 -4.67 -0.89 -15.19
CA VAL A 5 -5.25 -1.97 -14.38
C VAL A 5 -6.31 -1.37 -13.44
N ARG A 6 -7.58 -1.78 -13.58
CA ARG A 6 -8.63 -1.39 -12.63
C ARG A 6 -8.36 -2.05 -11.28
N LEU A 7 -7.91 -1.25 -10.32
CA LEU A 7 -7.51 -1.71 -8.99
C LEU A 7 -8.58 -2.57 -8.29
N ALA A 8 -9.85 -2.23 -8.46
CA ALA A 8 -10.96 -3.03 -7.92
C ALA A 8 -11.05 -4.43 -8.55
N ALA A 9 -10.80 -4.56 -9.85
CA ALA A 9 -10.80 -5.84 -10.55
C ALA A 9 -9.58 -6.69 -10.18
N TYR A 10 -8.42 -6.04 -10.03
CA TYR A 10 -7.18 -6.68 -9.56
C TYR A 10 -7.34 -7.26 -8.14
N ARG A 11 -7.87 -6.47 -7.21
CA ARG A 11 -8.13 -6.88 -5.82
C ARG A 11 -9.18 -8.01 -5.71
N ARG A 12 -10.24 -7.99 -6.54
CA ARG A 12 -11.25 -9.07 -6.56
C ARG A 12 -10.67 -10.42 -6.97
N ARG A 13 -9.70 -10.45 -7.89
CA ARG A 13 -9.01 -11.68 -8.30
C ARG A 13 -8.16 -12.31 -7.18
N ARG A 14 -7.78 -11.53 -6.16
CA ARG A 14 -6.86 -11.95 -5.10
C ARG A 14 -7.51 -12.16 -3.72
N LYS A 15 -8.84 -12.09 -3.63
CA LYS A 15 -9.65 -12.23 -2.40
C LYS A 15 -9.63 -13.64 -1.76
N GLY A 16 -8.47 -14.29 -1.70
CA GLY A 16 -8.23 -15.53 -0.96
C GLY A 16 -7.59 -15.32 0.42
N ALA A 17 -7.18 -14.10 0.79
CA ALA A 17 -6.50 -13.83 2.06
C ALA A 17 -7.30 -12.82 2.90
N GLY A 18 -8.08 -13.33 3.87
CA GLY A 18 -8.49 -12.72 5.14
C GLY A 18 -9.16 -11.32 5.17
N PRO A 19 -10.00 -11.02 6.19
CA PRO A 19 -10.50 -9.67 6.40
C PRO A 19 -9.39 -8.77 6.98
N ALA A 20 -8.96 -7.77 6.20
CA ALA A 20 -8.09 -6.70 6.69
C ALA A 20 -8.86 -5.79 7.68
N PRO A 21 -8.18 -5.21 8.70
CA PRO A 21 -8.81 -4.30 9.65
C PRO A 21 -9.45 -3.10 8.94
N ALA A 22 -10.58 -2.63 9.48
CA ALA A 22 -11.35 -1.51 8.94
C ALA A 22 -10.58 -0.20 9.14
N LEU A 23 -9.77 0.16 8.15
CA LEU A 23 -9.17 1.50 8.06
C LEU A 23 -10.28 2.56 7.87
N PRO A 24 -10.10 3.78 8.40
CA PRO A 24 -11.04 4.89 8.19
C PRO A 24 -11.34 5.05 6.70
N ALA A 25 -12.63 5.15 6.37
CA ALA A 25 -13.12 5.11 4.99
C ALA A 25 -12.60 6.28 4.13
N ASP A 26 -12.27 7.40 4.78
CA ASP A 26 -11.93 8.67 4.13
C ASP A 26 -10.42 8.91 4.14
N GLY A 27 -9.73 8.31 3.16
CA GLY A 27 -8.31 8.58 2.93
C GLY A 27 -7.74 7.82 1.73
N PRO A 28 -6.62 8.29 1.14
CA PRO A 28 -5.92 7.55 0.11
C PRO A 28 -5.42 6.21 0.66
N ARG A 29 -5.75 5.12 -0.04
CA ARG A 29 -5.35 3.75 0.33
C ARG A 29 -4.12 3.32 -0.46
N TYR A 30 -3.00 3.15 0.22
CA TYR A 30 -1.75 2.69 -0.38
C TYR A 30 -1.61 1.17 -0.26
N TYR A 31 -0.85 0.56 -1.18
CA TYR A 31 -0.53 -0.86 -1.17
C TYR A 31 0.83 -1.07 -1.85
N CYS A 32 1.53 -2.14 -1.49
CA CYS A 32 2.77 -2.54 -2.11
C CYS A 32 2.49 -3.14 -3.49
N THR A 33 3.01 -2.55 -4.57
CA THR A 33 2.82 -3.08 -5.93
C THR A 33 3.53 -4.42 -6.19
N ARG A 34 4.42 -4.85 -5.28
CA ARG A 34 5.14 -6.13 -5.37
C ARG A 34 4.39 -7.29 -4.71
N CYS A 35 3.82 -7.09 -3.53
CA CYS A 35 3.22 -8.15 -2.72
C CYS A 35 1.79 -7.85 -2.24
N ASP A 36 1.21 -6.73 -2.66
CA ASP A 36 -0.13 -6.23 -2.33
C ASP A 36 -0.42 -5.95 -0.86
N ALA A 37 0.55 -6.11 0.03
CA ALA A 37 0.38 -5.73 1.42
C ALA A 37 0.12 -4.22 1.58
N ASP A 38 -0.69 -3.87 2.58
CA ASP A 38 -1.07 -2.50 2.94
C ASP A 38 -0.43 -2.03 4.25
N GLU A 39 0.46 -2.85 4.83
CA GLU A 39 1.26 -2.49 6.00
C GLU A 39 2.67 -2.00 5.61
N PHE A 40 3.07 -0.88 6.21
CA PHE A 40 4.32 -0.19 5.91
C PHE A 40 5.10 0.18 7.18
N ARG A 41 6.43 0.11 7.09
CA ARG A 41 7.35 0.61 8.11
C ARG A 41 7.91 1.96 7.68
N LEU A 42 7.82 2.95 8.55
CA LEU A 42 8.44 4.26 8.37
C LEU A 42 9.78 4.28 9.09
N ALA A 43 10.87 4.49 8.36
CA ALA A 43 12.19 4.71 8.94
C ALA A 43 12.34 6.15 9.44
N GLU A 44 13.25 6.38 10.38
CA GLU A 44 13.54 7.72 10.94
C GLU A 44 13.95 8.73 9.87
N CYS A 45 14.62 8.27 8.80
CA CYS A 45 14.98 9.11 7.64
C CYS A 45 13.80 9.44 6.71
N GLY A 46 12.58 9.03 7.03
CA GLY A 46 11.38 9.23 6.23
C GLY A 46 11.16 8.18 5.13
N ALA A 47 12.04 7.19 5.00
CA ALA A 47 11.89 6.13 4.02
C ALA A 47 10.76 5.16 4.39
N VAL A 48 9.88 4.87 3.43
CA VAL A 48 8.75 3.93 3.61
C VAL A 48 9.10 2.58 2.99
N HIS A 49 9.00 1.51 3.77
CA HIS A 49 9.21 0.13 3.31
C HIS A 49 7.94 -0.71 3.51
N CYS A 50 7.69 -1.65 2.61
CA CYS A 50 6.66 -2.66 2.83
C CYS A 50 7.04 -3.56 4.01
N ALA A 51 6.13 -3.72 4.98
CA ALA A 51 6.36 -4.53 6.17
C ALA A 51 6.51 -6.04 5.88
N HIS A 52 6.02 -6.51 4.72
CA HIS A 52 6.00 -7.93 4.35
C HIS A 52 7.18 -8.35 3.46
N CYS A 53 7.46 -7.60 2.38
CA CYS A 53 8.50 -7.98 1.41
C CYS A 53 9.75 -7.09 1.45
N GLY A 54 9.77 -6.07 2.31
CA GLY A 54 10.91 -5.15 2.45
C GLY A 54 11.13 -4.21 1.27
N ALA A 55 10.24 -4.19 0.27
CA ALA A 55 10.36 -3.30 -0.88
C ALA A 55 10.31 -1.83 -0.44
N LEU A 56 11.24 -1.02 -0.96
CA LEU A 56 11.27 0.43 -0.77
C LEU A 56 10.18 1.12 -1.60
N MET A 57 9.33 1.89 -0.95
CA MET A 57 8.18 2.59 -1.54
C MET A 57 8.56 4.04 -1.88
N ARG A 58 9.31 4.25 -2.97
CA ARG A 58 9.84 5.57 -3.38
C ARG A 58 8.77 6.61 -3.71
N ASN A 59 7.55 6.18 -3.98
CA ASN A 59 6.41 7.04 -4.31
C ASN A 59 5.61 7.49 -3.07
N LEU A 60 6.01 7.06 -1.87
CA LEU A 60 5.38 7.45 -0.61
C LEU A 60 6.34 8.35 0.18
N SER A 61 5.83 9.49 0.63
CA SER A 61 6.52 10.41 1.53
C SER A 61 5.59 10.79 2.67
N VAL A 62 6.11 10.83 3.90
CA VAL A 62 5.36 11.25 5.08
C VAL A 62 5.94 12.57 5.55
N SER A 63 5.12 13.62 5.57
CA SER A 63 5.51 14.91 6.15
C SER A 63 5.06 14.97 7.62
N PRO A 64 5.90 15.50 8.53
CA PRO A 64 5.44 15.78 9.89
C PRO A 64 4.30 16.79 9.83
N ARG A 65 3.27 16.56 10.66
CA ARG A 65 2.10 17.44 10.74
C ARG A 65 2.44 18.54 11.76
N THR A 66 2.83 19.72 11.26
CA THR A 66 3.00 20.94 12.06
C THR A 66 1.68 21.56 12.43
#